data_AF-A0A2M7DUW3-F1
#
_entry.id   AF-A0A2M7DUW3-F1
#
_cell.length_a   1.000
_cell.length_b   1.000
_cell.length_c   1.000
_cell.angle_alpha   90.00
_cell.angle_beta   90.00
_cell.angle_gamma   90.00
#
_symmetry.space_group_name_H-M   'P 1'
#
loop_
_entity.id
_entity.type
_entity.pdbx_description
1 polymer ?
#
loop_
_entity_poly.entity_id
_entity_poly.type
_entity_poly.pdbx_seq_one_letter_code
_entity_poly.pdbx_strand_id
1 'polypeptide(L)'
;MYLHFPFSSAMNFMKLKGHGNLIKLVNKVLSNYPSGQLKRRAKKWFMVEIMKEKDMFVEFIAEYLPDANPVEVQKRLELWRDAARELTGTPELTFIYSKSQGEEDSKALPCPYYEQLIVVWPTWKGKCNTASECREKNEMDIACQKKLNKIAKKSNSATFINNDRSEEKEFFELDDGQQPLEIDESQRKIFALPSDPAIIDLHRRYLRGKVILNPEFQRFHVWDRATSSRLIESVLLNVPIPIIYLAEENDGNYSLIDGQQRLRAFFDFLENKLELHGLTVLQELNGKEFNQISPDYQDKLENSTIHTIEIKKESSIDIKFEIFERLNRGSMKLNDQELRNCIYRGKYNQLINTLALNKDFLGLLGLKEPHKRMFDRELVLRFFSMYHATYLKYKPPAKQFMNSDMEKYRNVTEEDEKELTETFKKTVQMTKTVFADNAFKRFVVGTDKNPNGEWERRRINQALFDVIMFGFSQYGQNQVIPNSDAIREELIWLMSHDTEFIESIIIGTSDRPKVYSRFEKWLHALKSIVGSPRTEPRNFSLDIKEKLFKNNPTCAICQQRIHNLDDSEVDHIEHYWRGGKTIPENARLTHRYCNRARGGSNNI
;
A
#
# COMPACT_ATOMS: atom_id res chain seq x y z
N MET A 1 -5.37 18.81 -46.69
CA MET A 1 -4.42 19.82 -46.17
C MET A 1 -4.92 21.27 -46.25
N TYR A 2 -6.11 21.60 -46.82
CA TYR A 2 -6.57 22.99 -47.00
C TYR A 2 -7.66 23.49 -46.02
N LEU A 3 -7.91 22.80 -44.90
CA LEU A 3 -8.93 23.22 -43.91
C LEU A 3 -8.38 23.41 -42.49
N HIS A 4 -7.09 23.21 -42.22
CA HIS A 4 -6.54 23.37 -40.87
C HIS A 4 -6.08 24.82 -40.57
N PHE A 5 -5.69 25.59 -41.59
CA PHE A 5 -5.06 26.90 -41.42
C PHE A 5 -6.01 28.06 -41.02
N PRO A 6 -7.28 28.14 -41.48
CA PRO A 6 -8.18 29.21 -41.04
C PRO A 6 -8.70 29.07 -39.60
N PHE A 7 -8.61 27.87 -39.02
CA PHE A 7 -9.36 27.52 -37.80
C PHE A 7 -8.56 27.63 -36.51
N SER A 8 -7.25 27.34 -36.52
CA SER A 8 -6.40 27.60 -35.34
C SER A 8 -6.31 29.10 -35.04
N SER A 9 -6.29 29.93 -36.10
CA SER A 9 -6.33 31.39 -35.98
C SER A 9 -7.65 31.90 -35.40
N ALA A 10 -8.79 31.26 -35.70
CA ALA A 10 -10.09 31.62 -35.11
C ALA A 10 -10.17 31.28 -33.61
N MET A 11 -9.60 30.15 -33.20
CA MET A 11 -9.48 29.77 -31.78
C MET A 11 -8.57 30.72 -30.99
N ASN A 12 -7.43 31.10 -31.56
CA ASN A 12 -6.55 32.10 -30.95
C ASN A 12 -7.21 33.49 -30.91
N PHE A 13 -8.01 33.84 -31.91
CA PHE A 13 -8.80 35.08 -31.91
C PHE A 13 -9.87 35.10 -30.81
N MET A 14 -10.51 33.97 -30.53
CA MET A 14 -11.47 33.83 -29.43
C MET A 14 -10.80 33.95 -28.05
N LYS A 15 -9.59 33.41 -27.89
CA LYS A 15 -8.81 33.55 -26.65
C LYS A 15 -8.35 35.01 -26.38
N LEU A 16 -8.24 35.84 -27.42
CA LEU A 16 -7.74 37.23 -27.31
C LEU A 16 -8.83 38.29 -27.06
N LYS A 17 -10.09 38.06 -27.43
CA LYS A 17 -11.17 39.08 -27.42
C LYS A 17 -12.15 38.98 -26.23
N GLY A 18 -11.99 37.99 -25.36
CA GLY A 18 -12.96 37.67 -24.30
C GLY A 18 -14.16 36.91 -24.85
N HIS A 19 -14.66 35.94 -24.08
CA HIS A 19 -15.50 34.84 -24.57
C HIS A 19 -16.99 35.18 -24.85
N GLY A 20 -17.34 36.46 -25.02
CA GLY A 20 -18.71 36.89 -25.25
C GLY A 20 -19.30 36.42 -26.60
N ASN A 21 -20.40 35.66 -26.52
CA ASN A 21 -21.28 35.26 -27.63
C ASN A 21 -20.70 34.23 -28.62
N LEU A 22 -20.20 33.12 -28.06
CA LEU A 22 -19.58 32.00 -28.78
C LEU A 22 -20.49 31.45 -29.90
N ILE A 23 -21.81 31.38 -29.66
CA ILE A 23 -22.78 30.85 -30.62
C ILE A 23 -22.89 31.72 -31.87
N LYS A 24 -22.93 33.06 -31.75
CA LYS A 24 -22.98 33.97 -32.90
C LYS A 24 -21.73 33.86 -33.76
N LEU A 25 -20.56 33.73 -33.13
CA LEU A 25 -19.29 33.61 -33.84
C LEU A 25 -19.18 32.28 -34.57
N VAL A 26 -19.56 31.17 -33.92
CA VAL A 26 -19.65 29.84 -34.55
C VAL A 26 -20.57 29.88 -35.76
N ASN A 27 -21.77 30.45 -35.62
CA ASN A 27 -22.72 30.53 -36.72
C ASN A 27 -22.22 31.42 -37.87
N LYS A 28 -21.47 32.51 -37.57
CA LYS A 28 -20.85 33.39 -38.58
C LYS A 28 -19.65 32.73 -39.30
N VAL A 29 -18.88 31.88 -38.62
CA VAL A 29 -17.83 31.08 -39.26
C VAL A 29 -18.45 30.00 -40.13
N LEU A 30 -19.51 29.35 -39.64
CA LEU A 30 -20.22 28.31 -40.38
C LEU A 30 -20.95 28.89 -41.61
N SER A 31 -21.45 30.14 -41.58
CA SER A 31 -22.15 30.75 -42.72
C SER A 31 -21.29 30.87 -43.97
N ASN A 32 -19.96 30.97 -43.81
CA ASN A 32 -18.99 31.09 -44.91
C ASN A 32 -18.76 29.79 -45.69
N TYR A 33 -19.35 28.67 -45.27
CA TYR A 33 -19.21 27.39 -45.96
C TYR A 33 -20.34 27.16 -46.98
N PRO A 34 -20.02 26.90 -48.26
CA PRO A 34 -21.02 26.85 -49.33
C PRO A 34 -21.83 25.55 -49.39
N SER A 35 -21.36 24.44 -48.80
CA SER A 35 -22.09 23.15 -48.81
C SER A 35 -22.55 22.69 -47.43
N GLY A 36 -23.75 22.10 -47.36
CA GLY A 36 -24.35 21.60 -46.11
C GLY A 36 -23.53 20.49 -45.44
N GLN A 37 -22.81 19.69 -46.22
CA GLN A 37 -21.93 18.64 -45.69
C GLN A 37 -20.66 19.22 -45.04
N LEU A 38 -20.05 20.25 -45.65
CA LEU A 38 -18.89 20.96 -45.08
C LEU A 38 -19.30 21.77 -43.84
N LYS A 39 -20.47 22.43 -43.85
CA LYS A 39 -21.06 23.06 -42.66
C LYS A 39 -21.24 22.08 -41.50
N ARG A 40 -21.79 20.89 -41.77
CA ARG A 40 -21.96 19.84 -40.74
C ARG A 40 -20.62 19.34 -40.18
N ARG A 41 -19.60 19.15 -41.04
CA ARG A 41 -18.26 18.73 -40.59
C ARG A 41 -17.54 19.81 -39.77
N ALA A 42 -17.59 21.07 -40.22
CA ALA A 42 -17.02 22.19 -39.49
C ALA A 42 -17.70 22.40 -38.12
N LYS A 43 -19.04 22.28 -38.07
CA LYS A 43 -19.82 22.35 -36.82
C LYS A 43 -19.41 21.24 -35.84
N LYS A 44 -19.23 20.01 -36.35
CA LYS A 44 -18.79 18.86 -35.55
C LYS A 44 -17.38 19.03 -34.98
N TRP A 45 -16.45 19.62 -35.72
CA TRP A 45 -15.07 19.84 -35.23
C TRP A 45 -14.99 20.96 -34.19
N PHE A 46 -15.72 22.07 -34.42
CA PHE A 46 -15.74 23.20 -33.49
C PHE A 46 -16.28 22.81 -32.11
N MET A 47 -17.31 21.97 -32.08
CA MET A 47 -17.85 21.37 -30.85
C MET A 47 -16.78 20.61 -30.06
N VAL A 48 -15.97 19.79 -30.75
CA VAL A 48 -14.91 19.01 -30.11
C VAL A 48 -13.84 19.92 -29.51
N GLU A 49 -13.47 21.02 -30.17
CA GLU A 49 -12.47 21.94 -29.62
C GLU A 49 -13.00 22.85 -28.52
N ILE A 50 -14.29 23.26 -28.56
CA ILE A 50 -14.93 23.90 -27.41
C ILE A 50 -14.91 22.96 -26.22
N MET A 51 -15.23 21.68 -26.43
CA MET A 51 -15.24 20.69 -25.34
C MET A 51 -13.86 20.50 -24.73
N LYS A 52 -12.75 20.56 -25.48
CA LYS A 52 -11.40 20.44 -24.93
C LYS A 52 -10.98 21.59 -24.01
N GLU A 53 -11.61 22.75 -24.12
CA GLU A 53 -11.26 23.95 -23.37
C GLU A 53 -12.34 24.23 -22.32
N LYS A 54 -12.04 23.88 -21.06
CA LYS A 54 -12.97 23.83 -19.93
C LYS A 54 -13.86 25.07 -19.79
N ASP A 55 -13.28 26.28 -19.92
CA ASP A 55 -13.99 27.54 -19.68
C ASP A 55 -14.96 27.89 -20.81
N MET A 56 -14.62 27.57 -22.06
CA MET A 56 -15.49 27.83 -23.23
C MET A 56 -16.69 26.89 -23.28
N PHE A 57 -16.53 25.65 -22.79
CA PHE A 57 -17.63 24.69 -22.75
C PHE A 57 -18.72 25.08 -21.74
N VAL A 58 -18.33 25.63 -20.59
CA VAL A 58 -19.27 26.10 -19.56
C VAL A 58 -20.12 27.26 -20.08
N GLU A 59 -19.51 28.25 -20.74
CA GLU A 59 -20.26 29.37 -21.33
C GLU A 59 -21.12 28.94 -22.52
N PHE A 60 -20.67 27.99 -23.34
CA PHE A 60 -21.47 27.46 -24.45
C PHE A 60 -22.73 26.75 -23.97
N ILE A 61 -22.67 25.98 -22.88
CA ILE A 61 -23.85 25.36 -22.28
C ILE A 61 -24.81 26.42 -21.72
N ALA A 62 -24.28 27.44 -21.03
CA ALA A 62 -25.09 28.53 -20.48
C ALA A 62 -25.85 29.31 -21.57
N GLU A 63 -25.25 29.50 -22.75
CA GLU A 63 -25.87 30.25 -23.86
C GLU A 63 -26.86 29.39 -24.69
N TYR A 64 -26.70 28.07 -24.73
CA TYR A 64 -27.52 27.16 -25.57
C TYR A 64 -28.77 26.61 -24.87
N LEU A 65 -28.77 26.57 -23.53
CA LEU A 65 -29.88 26.03 -22.74
C LEU A 65 -30.25 27.02 -21.62
N PRO A 66 -30.81 28.20 -21.92
CA PRO A 66 -31.11 29.19 -20.87
C PRO A 66 -32.31 28.81 -19.97
N ASP A 67 -33.25 27.97 -20.43
CA ASP A 67 -34.50 27.65 -19.70
C ASP A 67 -34.96 26.17 -19.74
N ALA A 68 -34.05 25.19 -19.82
CA ALA A 68 -34.39 23.77 -19.99
C ALA A 68 -34.55 23.02 -18.65
N ASN A 69 -35.64 22.26 -18.48
CA ASN A 69 -35.87 21.35 -17.34
C ASN A 69 -34.72 20.31 -17.22
N PRO A 70 -34.26 19.98 -15.99
CA PRO A 70 -33.18 19.02 -15.72
C PRO A 70 -33.23 17.70 -16.52
N VAL A 71 -34.42 17.13 -16.73
CA VAL A 71 -34.59 15.87 -17.48
C VAL A 71 -34.29 16.04 -18.97
N GLU A 72 -34.64 17.19 -19.55
CA GLU A 72 -34.39 17.53 -20.95
C GLU A 72 -32.90 17.82 -21.17
N VAL A 73 -32.26 18.46 -20.18
CA VAL A 73 -30.81 18.71 -20.16
C VAL A 73 -30.04 17.38 -20.10
N GLN A 74 -30.44 16.47 -19.21
CA GLN A 74 -29.85 15.13 -19.08
C GLN A 74 -29.92 14.34 -20.40
N LYS A 75 -31.09 14.28 -21.04
CA LYS A 75 -31.26 13.61 -22.35
C LYS A 75 -30.39 14.20 -23.45
N ARG A 76 -30.25 15.53 -23.49
CA ARG A 76 -29.43 16.20 -24.51
C ARG A 76 -27.94 16.02 -24.26
N LEU A 77 -27.50 16.00 -23.00
CA LEU A 77 -26.11 15.66 -22.63
C LEU A 77 -25.77 14.21 -22.97
N GLU A 78 -26.71 13.28 -22.81
CA GLU A 78 -26.55 11.88 -23.24
C GLU A 78 -26.45 11.74 -24.76
N LEU A 79 -27.31 12.43 -25.52
CA LEU A 79 -27.21 12.49 -26.98
C LEU A 79 -25.85 13.05 -27.45
N TRP A 80 -25.30 14.01 -26.72
CA TRP A 80 -24.02 14.64 -27.06
C TRP A 80 -22.83 13.77 -26.65
N ARG A 81 -22.94 13.04 -25.54
CA ARG A 81 -21.99 11.99 -25.12
C ARG A 81 -21.89 10.90 -26.19
N ASP A 82 -23.03 10.46 -26.72
CA ASP A 82 -23.07 9.41 -27.73
C ASP A 82 -22.49 9.90 -29.06
N ALA A 83 -22.79 11.14 -29.47
CA ALA A 83 -22.18 11.76 -30.64
C ALA A 83 -20.66 11.95 -30.49
N ALA A 84 -20.16 12.28 -29.29
CA ALA A 84 -18.73 12.40 -29.02
C ALA A 84 -18.01 11.04 -29.03
N ARG A 85 -18.63 9.99 -28.45
CA ARG A 85 -18.13 8.60 -28.50
C ARG A 85 -17.97 8.12 -29.95
N GLU A 86 -18.92 8.43 -30.81
CA GLU A 86 -18.90 8.07 -32.23
C GLU A 86 -17.78 8.80 -33.01
N LEU A 87 -17.29 9.95 -32.51
CA LEU A 87 -16.30 10.80 -33.17
C LEU A 87 -14.84 10.55 -32.74
N THR A 88 -14.60 10.15 -31.48
CA THR A 88 -13.24 10.07 -30.91
C THR A 88 -12.76 8.65 -30.58
N GLY A 89 -13.65 7.65 -30.56
CA GLY A 89 -13.31 6.27 -30.20
C GLY A 89 -12.85 6.09 -28.75
N THR A 90 -12.96 7.11 -27.91
CA THR A 90 -12.61 7.05 -26.49
C THR A 90 -13.83 6.68 -25.64
N PRO A 91 -13.73 5.71 -24.72
CA PRO A 91 -14.78 5.46 -23.74
C PRO A 91 -14.86 6.64 -22.75
N GLU A 92 -16.08 7.11 -22.52
CA GLU A 92 -16.53 7.76 -21.27
C GLU A 92 -16.24 9.26 -21.08
N LEU A 93 -17.24 10.09 -21.40
CA LEU A 93 -17.53 11.33 -20.68
C LEU A 93 -18.79 11.09 -19.85
N THR A 94 -18.73 11.19 -18.53
CA THR A 94 -19.91 11.01 -17.66
C THR A 94 -20.38 12.38 -17.18
N PHE A 95 -21.66 12.66 -17.43
CA PHE A 95 -22.37 13.87 -17.00
C PHE A 95 -23.38 13.44 -15.94
N ILE A 96 -23.30 14.02 -14.74
CA ILE A 96 -24.19 13.69 -13.62
C ILE A 96 -24.90 14.98 -13.18
N TYR A 97 -26.23 14.93 -13.10
CA TYR A 97 -27.05 15.94 -12.45
C TYR A 97 -27.25 15.52 -10.98
N SER A 98 -26.84 16.37 -10.05
CA SER A 98 -26.98 16.14 -8.61
C SER A 98 -28.04 17.06 -8.04
N LYS A 99 -28.99 16.54 -7.26
CA LYS A 99 -29.77 17.33 -6.30
C LYS A 99 -29.10 17.14 -4.94
N SER A 100 -28.16 18.00 -4.56
CA SER A 100 -27.54 17.87 -3.22
C SER A 100 -28.36 18.62 -2.17
N GLN A 101 -28.60 17.99 -1.02
CA GLN A 101 -28.41 18.72 0.23
C GLN A 101 -27.06 18.28 0.80
N GLY A 102 -26.11 19.23 0.81
CA GLY A 102 -24.94 19.32 1.70
C GLY A 102 -23.96 18.17 1.74
N GLU A 103 -22.82 18.31 1.06
CA GLU A 103 -21.50 18.51 1.69
C GLU A 103 -20.41 18.55 0.60
N GLU A 104 -19.57 19.58 0.65
CA GLU A 104 -18.56 19.93 -0.35
C GLU A 104 -17.30 19.08 -0.18
N ASP A 105 -17.06 18.14 -1.08
CA ASP A 105 -15.68 17.72 -1.42
C ASP A 105 -15.62 17.00 -2.77
N SER A 106 -15.15 17.72 -3.79
CA SER A 106 -14.31 17.21 -4.90
C SER A 106 -14.22 18.28 -6.00
N LYS A 107 -13.20 18.16 -6.84
CA LYS A 107 -12.76 19.07 -7.91
C LYS A 107 -13.81 19.35 -9.02
N ALA A 108 -14.96 19.91 -8.67
CA ALA A 108 -16.03 20.32 -9.57
C ALA A 108 -16.22 21.85 -9.51
N LEU A 109 -16.48 22.47 -10.67
CA LEU A 109 -16.87 23.89 -10.73
C LEU A 109 -18.40 23.95 -10.88
N PRO A 110 -19.11 24.72 -10.04
CA PRO A 110 -20.55 24.94 -10.23
C PRO A 110 -20.81 25.88 -11.42
N CYS A 111 -21.81 25.54 -12.24
CA CYS A 111 -22.31 26.42 -13.32
C CYS A 111 -23.30 27.43 -12.72
N PRO A 112 -23.10 28.75 -12.88
CA PRO A 112 -23.91 29.76 -12.18
C PRO A 112 -25.35 29.93 -12.70
N TYR A 113 -25.76 29.21 -13.75
CA TYR A 113 -27.09 29.34 -14.36
C TYR A 113 -28.05 28.18 -14.09
N TYR A 114 -27.57 27.06 -13.52
CA TYR A 114 -28.41 25.93 -13.13
C TYR A 114 -27.90 25.31 -11.84
N GLU A 115 -28.80 25.01 -10.91
CA GLU A 115 -28.47 24.22 -9.73
C GLU A 115 -27.96 22.83 -10.17
N GLN A 116 -26.62 22.71 -10.17
CA GLN A 116 -25.77 21.51 -10.11
C GLN A 116 -25.69 20.58 -11.34
N LEU A 117 -24.98 21.06 -12.38
CA LEU A 117 -24.43 20.21 -13.45
C LEU A 117 -22.94 19.85 -13.16
N ILE A 118 -22.57 18.57 -13.11
CA ILE A 118 -21.19 18.10 -12.84
C ILE A 118 -20.60 17.39 -14.09
N VAL A 119 -19.38 17.79 -14.50
CA VAL A 119 -18.65 17.23 -15.67
C VAL A 119 -17.31 16.64 -15.23
N VAL A 120 -17.05 15.36 -15.53
CA VAL A 120 -15.81 14.64 -15.14
C VAL A 120 -14.97 14.28 -16.38
N TRP A 121 -13.66 14.53 -16.33
CA TRP A 121 -12.69 14.27 -17.42
C TRP A 121 -11.78 13.07 -17.11
N PRO A 122 -11.61 12.08 -18.01
CA PRO A 122 -10.66 11.00 -17.82
C PRO A 122 -9.31 11.30 -18.50
N THR A 123 -8.23 11.27 -17.75
CA THR A 123 -6.86 11.08 -18.28
C THR A 123 -6.45 9.62 -18.12
N TRP A 124 -6.19 8.94 -19.24
CA TRP A 124 -6.08 7.48 -19.36
C TRP A 124 -4.67 7.00 -19.75
N LYS A 125 -4.29 5.77 -19.37
CA LYS A 125 -3.33 4.91 -20.09
C LYS A 125 -3.76 3.42 -20.04
N GLY A 126 -4.38 2.95 -21.13
CA GLY A 126 -4.46 1.57 -21.68
C GLY A 126 -5.26 0.53 -20.87
N LYS A 127 -5.95 -0.49 -21.43
CA LYS A 127 -6.31 -0.94 -22.79
C LYS A 127 -7.56 -1.86 -22.64
N CYS A 128 -8.76 -1.38 -23.00
CA CYS A 128 -9.83 -2.04 -23.79
C CYS A 128 -11.09 -1.17 -23.72
N ASN A 129 -11.77 -1.02 -24.87
CA ASN A 129 -12.74 0.04 -25.12
C ASN A 129 -14.19 -0.52 -25.19
N THR A 130 -14.92 -0.44 -24.07
CA THR A 130 -16.39 -0.56 -23.90
C THR A 130 -17.08 -1.93 -23.90
N ALA A 131 -18.22 -1.95 -23.19
CA ALA A 131 -19.01 -3.08 -22.74
C ALA A 131 -19.81 -3.87 -23.80
N SER A 132 -19.69 -3.54 -25.09
CA SER A 132 -20.42 -4.25 -26.17
C SER A 132 -19.55 -5.27 -26.93
N GLU A 133 -18.23 -5.26 -26.77
CA GLU A 133 -17.34 -6.34 -27.26
C GLU A 133 -17.37 -7.61 -26.38
N CYS A 134 -18.00 -7.56 -25.20
CA CYS A 134 -18.09 -8.70 -24.27
C CYS A 134 -19.40 -9.50 -24.33
N ARG A 135 -20.37 -9.20 -25.21
CA ARG A 135 -21.70 -9.83 -25.12
C ARG A 135 -22.23 -10.64 -26.30
N GLU A 136 -21.77 -10.49 -27.55
CA GLU A 136 -22.31 -11.35 -28.62
C GLU A 136 -21.27 -11.65 -29.69
N LYS A 137 -20.55 -12.78 -29.52
CA LYS A 137 -20.12 -13.74 -30.56
C LYS A 137 -19.25 -14.84 -29.96
N ASN A 138 -19.92 -15.84 -29.38
CA ASN A 138 -19.38 -17.20 -29.31
C ASN A 138 -19.40 -17.78 -30.74
N GLU A 139 -18.36 -18.55 -31.10
CA GLU A 139 -18.11 -19.21 -32.41
C GLU A 139 -17.45 -18.40 -33.54
N MET A 140 -16.24 -17.88 -33.34
CA MET A 140 -15.29 -17.75 -34.47
C MET A 140 -13.80 -17.59 -34.10
N ASP A 141 -13.27 -18.29 -33.08
CA ASP A 141 -11.88 -18.04 -32.62
C ASP A 141 -10.84 -19.16 -32.89
N ILE A 142 -11.20 -20.24 -33.60
CA ILE A 142 -10.19 -21.26 -33.98
C ILE A 142 -9.36 -20.83 -35.21
N ALA A 143 -9.90 -19.97 -36.08
CA ALA A 143 -9.19 -19.47 -37.27
C ALA A 143 -8.32 -18.23 -36.99
N CYS A 144 -8.71 -17.38 -36.03
CA CYS A 144 -7.97 -16.17 -35.66
C CYS A 144 -6.74 -16.52 -34.80
N GLN A 145 -6.89 -17.39 -33.79
CA GLN A 145 -5.74 -17.90 -33.01
C GLN A 145 -4.73 -18.66 -33.89
N LYS A 146 -5.17 -19.43 -34.90
CA LYS A 146 -4.27 -20.09 -35.85
C LYS A 146 -3.48 -19.12 -36.72
N LYS A 147 -4.03 -17.94 -37.04
CA LYS A 147 -3.35 -16.90 -37.84
C LYS A 147 -2.38 -16.08 -36.99
N LEU A 148 -2.73 -15.79 -35.74
CA LEU A 148 -1.89 -15.09 -34.77
C LEU A 148 -0.68 -15.94 -34.33
N ASN A 149 -0.86 -17.25 -34.10
CA ASN A 149 0.24 -18.18 -33.79
C ASN A 149 1.18 -18.42 -34.99
N LYS A 150 0.69 -18.25 -36.23
CA LYS A 150 1.50 -18.34 -37.46
C LYS A 150 2.35 -17.09 -37.70
N ILE A 151 1.93 -15.95 -37.17
CA ILE A 151 2.66 -14.67 -37.17
C ILE A 151 3.71 -14.66 -36.05
N ALA A 152 3.36 -15.15 -34.85
CA ALA A 152 4.28 -15.26 -33.71
C ALA A 152 5.45 -16.24 -33.93
N LYS A 153 5.31 -17.24 -34.82
CA LYS A 153 6.39 -18.18 -35.17
C LYS A 153 7.36 -17.68 -36.25
N LYS A 154 7.12 -16.51 -36.87
CA LYS A 154 7.92 -16.02 -38.01
C LYS A 154 8.92 -14.91 -37.69
N SER A 155 9.01 -14.46 -36.45
CA SER A 155 9.97 -13.43 -36.04
C SER A 155 10.72 -13.84 -34.77
N ASN A 156 11.51 -14.91 -34.88
CA ASN A 156 12.64 -15.16 -33.98
C ASN A 156 13.91 -14.65 -34.67
N SER A 157 14.27 -13.39 -34.44
CA SER A 157 15.67 -12.97 -34.27
C SER A 157 15.71 -11.51 -33.85
N ALA A 158 16.32 -11.26 -32.68
CA ALA A 158 16.96 -10.03 -32.23
C ALA A 158 16.58 -9.71 -30.77
N THR A 159 17.51 -10.10 -29.89
CA THR A 159 17.73 -9.65 -28.52
C THR A 159 17.61 -8.12 -28.40
N PHE A 160 16.68 -7.66 -27.56
CA PHE A 160 16.80 -6.37 -26.88
C PHE A 160 16.23 -6.49 -25.47
N ILE A 161 17.11 -6.27 -24.50
CA ILE A 161 16.81 -6.05 -23.09
C ILE A 161 15.94 -4.80 -23.01
N ASN A 162 14.72 -4.93 -22.49
CA ASN A 162 13.94 -3.79 -22.03
C ASN A 162 13.32 -4.10 -20.68
N ASN A 163 13.64 -3.23 -19.74
CA ASN A 163 13.20 -3.21 -18.34
C ASN A 163 11.68 -3.33 -18.24
N ASP A 164 11.22 -4.43 -17.62
CA ASP A 164 9.86 -4.58 -17.13
C ASP A 164 9.60 -3.52 -16.05
N ARG A 165 8.79 -2.51 -16.41
CA ARG A 165 8.31 -1.45 -15.53
C ARG A 165 6.78 -1.39 -15.46
N SER A 166 6.08 -2.49 -15.75
CA SER A 166 4.61 -2.49 -15.89
C SER A 166 3.84 -3.58 -15.15
N GLU A 167 4.44 -4.35 -14.24
CA GLU A 167 3.69 -5.40 -13.50
C GLU A 167 3.25 -5.04 -12.05
N GLU A 168 3.48 -3.82 -11.56
CA GLU A 168 3.18 -3.46 -10.15
C GLU A 168 1.83 -2.75 -9.88
N LYS A 169 0.92 -2.68 -10.85
CA LYS A 169 -0.38 -2.02 -10.64
C LYS A 169 -1.49 -3.04 -10.45
N GLU A 170 -1.70 -3.49 -9.21
CA GLU A 170 -3.02 -3.79 -8.61
C GLU A 170 -2.85 -4.39 -7.20
N PHE A 171 -2.34 -3.56 -6.29
CA PHE A 171 -2.63 -3.67 -4.87
C PHE A 171 -3.29 -2.35 -4.48
N PHE A 172 -4.58 -2.21 -4.81
CA PHE A 172 -5.35 -1.04 -4.37
C PHE A 172 -5.54 -1.19 -2.86
N GLU A 173 -4.71 -0.48 -2.09
CA GLU A 173 -5.01 -0.07 -0.73
C GLU A 173 -6.49 0.37 -0.72
N LEU A 174 -7.31 -0.25 0.15
CA LEU A 174 -8.61 0.31 0.46
C LEU A 174 -8.33 1.71 1.00
N ASP A 175 -8.69 2.74 0.25
CA ASP A 175 -8.75 4.12 0.70
C ASP A 175 -9.89 4.20 1.73
N ASP A 176 -9.65 3.66 2.92
CA ASP A 176 -10.41 4.00 4.12
C ASP A 176 -10.12 5.47 4.33
N GLY A 177 -11.05 6.33 3.87
CA GLY A 177 -10.89 7.78 3.80
C GLY A 177 -10.06 8.30 4.97
N GLN A 178 -8.91 8.91 4.65
CA GLN A 178 -7.92 9.30 5.66
C GLN A 178 -8.55 10.23 6.69
N GLN A 179 -8.94 9.67 7.85
CA GLN A 179 -9.36 10.47 8.99
C GLN A 179 -8.14 11.25 9.48
N PRO A 180 -8.24 12.59 9.60
CA PRO A 180 -7.11 13.41 10.04
C PRO A 180 -6.68 13.01 11.45
N LEU A 181 -5.37 13.15 11.73
CA LEU A 181 -4.84 12.96 13.08
C LEU A 181 -5.52 13.93 14.06
N GLU A 182 -6.21 13.43 15.07
CA GLU A 182 -6.72 14.23 16.18
C GLU A 182 -5.60 14.50 17.18
N ILE A 183 -4.93 15.65 17.05
CA ILE A 183 -3.87 16.06 17.98
C ILE A 183 -4.47 16.99 19.05
N ASP A 184 -4.29 16.64 20.32
CA ASP A 184 -4.71 17.46 21.46
C ASP A 184 -4.05 18.85 21.42
N GLU A 185 -4.77 19.89 21.83
CA GLU A 185 -4.27 21.28 21.78
C GLU A 185 -2.92 21.47 22.48
N SER A 186 -2.71 20.78 23.60
CA SER A 186 -1.44 20.83 24.35
C SER A 186 -0.26 20.24 23.57
N GLN A 187 -0.55 19.31 22.65
CA GLN A 187 0.44 18.61 21.83
C GLN A 187 0.65 19.23 20.44
N ARG A 188 -0.10 20.31 20.11
CA ARG A 188 0.01 21.02 18.84
C ARG A 188 1.22 21.97 18.74
N LYS A 189 1.95 22.18 19.84
CA LYS A 189 3.07 23.10 19.86
C LYS A 189 4.32 22.45 19.24
N ILE A 190 4.85 23.10 18.21
CA ILE A 190 6.12 22.72 17.58
C ILE A 190 7.25 23.49 18.24
N PHE A 191 8.25 22.78 18.74
CA PHE A 191 9.50 23.36 19.19
C PHE A 191 10.55 23.09 18.12
N ALA A 192 10.90 24.11 17.34
CA ALA A 192 11.87 24.01 16.27
C ALA A 192 12.89 25.15 16.39
N LEU A 193 14.18 24.83 16.24
CA LEU A 193 15.26 25.80 16.24
C LEU A 193 16.01 25.78 14.91
N PRO A 194 16.26 26.94 14.28
CA PRO A 194 17.14 27.00 13.13
C PRO A 194 18.60 26.78 13.57
N SER A 195 19.39 26.14 12.72
CA SER A 195 20.83 25.93 12.90
C SER A 195 21.50 25.84 11.54
N ASP A 196 22.69 26.42 11.41
CA ASP A 196 23.43 26.48 10.14
C ASP A 196 24.80 25.78 10.25
N PRO A 197 24.83 24.48 10.55
CA PRO A 197 26.08 23.74 10.68
C PRO A 197 26.82 23.67 9.34
N ALA A 198 28.15 23.65 9.41
CA ALA A 198 29.00 23.32 8.28
C ALA A 198 28.78 21.86 7.84
N ILE A 199 28.94 21.57 6.54
CA ILE A 199 28.79 20.21 6.01
C ILE A 199 29.72 19.23 6.75
N ILE A 200 30.95 19.63 7.06
CA ILE A 200 31.90 18.79 7.79
C ILE A 200 31.43 18.45 9.20
N ASP A 201 30.72 19.35 9.88
CA ASP A 201 30.21 19.09 11.23
C ASP A 201 29.04 18.11 11.20
N LEU A 202 28.15 18.21 10.19
CA LEU A 202 27.12 17.21 9.95
C LEU A 202 27.73 15.84 9.65
N HIS A 203 28.81 15.79 8.87
CA HIS A 203 29.54 14.55 8.56
C HIS A 203 30.18 13.94 9.81
N ARG A 204 30.87 14.74 10.63
CA ARG A 204 31.42 14.27 11.93
C ARG A 204 30.33 13.76 12.86
N ARG A 205 29.18 14.44 12.95
CA ARG A 205 28.03 13.97 13.74
C ARG A 205 27.50 12.64 13.18
N TYR A 206 27.42 12.49 11.87
CA TYR A 206 27.03 11.23 11.22
C TYR A 206 27.98 10.08 11.56
N LEU A 207 29.30 10.27 11.42
CA LEU A 207 30.30 9.25 11.73
C LEU A 207 30.28 8.82 13.20
N ARG A 208 29.89 9.72 14.12
CA ARG A 208 29.72 9.42 15.55
C ARG A 208 28.37 8.79 15.89
N GLY A 209 27.51 8.54 14.91
CA GLY A 209 26.14 8.05 15.13
C GLY A 209 25.20 9.09 15.75
N LYS A 210 25.60 10.36 15.81
CA LYS A 210 24.77 11.47 16.33
C LYS A 210 23.73 11.94 15.33
N VAL A 211 24.00 11.85 14.02
CA VAL A 211 23.01 12.07 12.96
C VAL A 211 22.76 10.73 12.28
N ILE A 212 21.52 10.25 12.34
CA ILE A 212 21.13 8.94 11.81
C ILE A 212 20.46 9.16 10.46
N LEU A 213 21.19 8.84 9.38
CA LEU A 213 20.62 8.71 8.04
C LEU A 213 19.86 7.39 7.96
N ASN A 214 18.58 7.42 7.60
CA ASN A 214 17.69 6.26 7.64
C ASN A 214 17.92 5.29 6.46
N PRO A 215 18.69 4.18 6.58
CA PRO A 215 19.14 3.42 5.40
C PRO A 215 18.06 2.52 4.77
N GLU A 216 17.01 2.18 5.52
CA GLU A 216 16.05 1.15 5.10
C GLU A 216 14.85 1.69 4.29
N PHE A 217 14.57 2.98 4.39
CA PHE A 217 13.30 3.59 3.96
C PHE A 217 13.27 4.06 2.51
N GLN A 218 14.44 4.42 1.98
CA GLN A 218 14.58 4.98 0.64
C GLN A 218 15.39 4.07 -0.29
N ARG A 219 15.40 2.74 -0.04
CA ARG A 219 16.11 1.77 -0.90
C ARG A 219 15.68 1.79 -2.37
N PHE A 220 14.58 2.47 -2.71
CA PHE A 220 14.03 2.52 -4.08
C PHE A 220 14.18 3.87 -4.80
N HIS A 221 14.65 4.94 -4.14
CA HIS A 221 14.83 6.26 -4.79
C HIS A 221 16.15 6.93 -4.36
N VAL A 222 17.26 6.29 -4.69
CA VAL A 222 18.60 6.86 -4.54
C VAL A 222 18.86 7.78 -5.73
N TRP A 223 19.34 9.00 -5.49
CA TRP A 223 19.79 9.88 -6.57
C TRP A 223 20.86 9.19 -7.41
N ASP A 224 20.77 9.34 -8.73
CA ASP A 224 21.86 8.90 -9.60
C ASP A 224 23.12 9.73 -9.35
N ARG A 225 24.27 9.20 -9.79
CA ARG A 225 25.56 9.87 -9.58
C ARG A 225 25.53 11.30 -10.15
N ALA A 226 24.94 11.50 -11.32
CA ALA A 226 24.86 12.82 -11.96
C ALA A 226 24.08 13.84 -11.13
N THR A 227 22.97 13.45 -10.50
CA THR A 227 22.19 14.34 -9.63
C THR A 227 22.96 14.69 -8.37
N SER A 228 23.61 13.70 -7.75
CA SER A 228 24.51 13.93 -6.60
C SER A 228 25.66 14.86 -6.96
N SER A 229 26.31 14.67 -8.13
CA SER A 229 27.41 15.52 -8.59
C SER A 229 26.96 16.98 -8.84
N ARG A 230 25.79 17.20 -9.44
CA ARG A 230 25.23 18.55 -9.63
C ARG A 230 24.95 19.27 -8.31
N LEU A 231 24.57 18.54 -7.25
CA LEU A 231 24.44 19.12 -5.92
C LEU A 231 25.81 19.58 -5.38
N ILE A 232 26.87 18.77 -5.55
CA ILE A 232 28.22 19.18 -5.16
C ILE A 232 28.65 20.44 -5.92
N GLU A 233 28.43 20.47 -7.24
CA GLU A 233 28.70 21.66 -8.06
C GLU A 233 27.92 22.88 -7.57
N SER A 234 26.66 22.71 -7.16
CA SER A 234 25.85 23.79 -6.59
C SER A 234 26.50 24.39 -5.34
N VAL A 235 26.98 23.55 -4.41
CA VAL A 235 27.67 24.03 -3.20
C VAL A 235 28.99 24.73 -3.55
N LEU A 236 29.79 24.14 -4.44
CA LEU A 236 31.04 24.75 -4.90
C LEU A 236 30.82 26.08 -5.65
N LEU A 237 29.61 26.33 -6.16
CA LEU A 237 29.20 27.60 -6.78
C LEU A 237 28.48 28.55 -5.81
N ASN A 238 28.38 28.22 -4.52
CA ASN A 238 27.61 28.97 -3.52
C ASN A 238 26.11 29.14 -3.88
N VAL A 239 25.55 28.17 -4.61
CA VAL A 239 24.12 28.14 -4.90
C VAL A 239 23.37 27.72 -3.63
N PRO A 240 22.31 28.45 -3.20
CA PRO A 240 21.54 28.10 -2.02
C PRO A 240 20.94 26.69 -2.10
N ILE A 241 21.17 25.89 -1.05
CA ILE A 241 20.65 24.52 -0.95
C ILE A 241 19.36 24.52 -0.11
N PRO A 242 18.33 23.74 -0.50
CA PRO A 242 17.12 23.61 0.29
C PRO A 242 17.37 23.12 1.73
N ILE A 243 16.55 23.64 2.65
CA ILE A 243 16.64 23.38 4.10
C ILE A 243 16.63 21.88 4.41
N ILE A 244 17.35 21.48 5.46
CA ILE A 244 17.36 20.12 6.00
C ILE A 244 16.61 20.08 7.32
N TYR A 245 15.76 19.08 7.53
CA TYR A 245 14.99 18.93 8.77
C TYR A 245 15.54 17.77 9.61
N LEU A 246 15.83 18.03 10.88
CA LEU A 246 16.31 17.06 11.86
C LEU A 246 15.31 16.96 13.01
N ALA A 247 15.05 15.76 13.52
CA ALA A 247 14.32 15.54 14.76
C ALA A 247 15.28 15.10 15.86
N GLU A 248 15.30 15.82 16.98
CA GLU A 248 15.99 15.40 18.19
C GLU A 248 15.22 14.25 18.86
N GLU A 249 15.95 13.18 19.18
CA GLU A 249 15.49 11.99 19.88
C GLU A 249 15.80 12.07 21.38
N ASN A 250 15.16 11.22 22.18
CA ASN A 250 15.30 11.23 23.65
C ASN A 250 16.73 10.89 24.14
N ASP A 251 17.50 10.17 23.32
CA ASP A 251 18.90 9.82 23.57
C ASP A 251 19.89 10.95 23.14
N GLY A 252 19.37 12.08 22.66
CA GLY A 252 20.15 13.22 22.18
C GLY A 252 20.81 12.98 20.82
N ASN A 253 20.38 11.96 20.07
CA ASN A 253 20.71 11.78 18.66
C ASN A 253 19.69 12.50 17.78
N TYR A 254 20.03 12.67 16.50
CA TYR A 254 19.20 13.36 15.51
C TYR A 254 18.80 12.42 14.40
N SER A 255 17.48 12.30 14.20
CA SER A 255 16.86 11.61 13.08
C SER A 255 16.67 12.57 11.92
N LEU A 256 17.13 12.19 10.73
CA LEU A 256 16.86 12.99 9.54
C LEU A 256 15.40 12.86 9.10
N ILE A 257 14.72 14.00 8.93
CA ILE A 257 13.33 14.11 8.46
C ILE A 257 13.28 14.32 6.95
N ASP A 258 14.02 15.32 6.46
CA ASP A 258 14.15 15.63 5.03
C ASP A 258 15.60 15.98 4.70
N GLY A 259 16.00 15.77 3.44
CA GLY A 259 17.35 16.07 2.95
C GLY A 259 18.30 14.87 2.91
N GLN A 260 17.77 13.64 2.97
CA GLN A 260 18.58 12.42 3.01
C GLN A 260 19.50 12.26 1.80
N GLN A 261 18.98 12.45 0.59
CA GLN A 261 19.79 12.34 -0.62
C GLN A 261 20.86 13.44 -0.68
N ARG A 262 20.57 14.64 -0.14
CA ARG A 262 21.52 15.75 -0.05
C ARG A 262 22.69 15.42 0.88
N LEU A 263 22.40 15.01 2.12
CA LEU A 263 23.45 14.62 3.08
C LEU A 263 24.24 13.41 2.59
N ARG A 264 23.57 12.42 1.99
CA ARG A 264 24.24 11.26 1.41
C ARG A 264 25.21 11.67 0.31
N ALA A 265 24.81 12.53 -0.63
CA ALA A 265 25.70 13.01 -1.68
C ALA A 265 26.94 13.74 -1.11
N PHE A 266 26.74 14.59 -0.10
CA PHE A 266 27.85 15.27 0.58
C PHE A 266 28.81 14.28 1.25
N PHE A 267 28.28 13.35 2.03
CA PHE A 267 29.09 12.39 2.79
C PHE A 267 29.79 11.38 1.86
N ASP A 268 29.08 10.87 0.85
CA ASP A 268 29.67 9.96 -0.14
C ASP A 268 30.79 10.67 -0.91
N PHE A 269 30.68 11.97 -1.22
CA PHE A 269 31.78 12.71 -1.84
C PHE A 269 32.96 12.89 -0.89
N LEU A 270 32.73 13.39 0.34
CA LEU A 270 33.77 13.55 1.38
C LEU A 270 34.53 12.25 1.67
N GLU A 271 33.85 11.10 1.57
CA GLU A 271 34.44 9.77 1.80
C GLU A 271 35.05 9.14 0.55
N ASN A 272 35.16 9.88 -0.57
CA ASN A 272 35.66 9.39 -1.87
C ASN A 272 34.87 8.18 -2.42
N LYS A 273 33.56 8.14 -2.16
CA LYS A 273 32.61 7.13 -2.69
C LYS A 273 31.82 7.64 -3.89
N LEU A 274 31.88 8.95 -4.16
CA LEU A 274 31.27 9.61 -5.31
C LEU A 274 32.36 10.22 -6.19
N GLU A 275 32.41 9.78 -7.45
CA GLU A 275 33.15 10.45 -8.52
C GLU A 275 32.20 11.45 -9.21
N LEU A 276 32.68 12.67 -9.47
CA LEU A 276 31.85 13.73 -10.06
C LEU A 276 31.61 13.49 -11.55
N HIS A 277 30.35 13.52 -11.97
CA HIS A 277 29.97 13.37 -13.39
C HIS A 277 28.84 14.31 -13.80
N GLY A 278 28.85 14.69 -15.07
CA GLY A 278 27.77 15.49 -15.66
C GLY A 278 27.72 16.92 -15.13
N LEU A 279 28.85 17.45 -14.66
CA LEU A 279 29.01 18.85 -14.29
C LEU A 279 29.02 19.73 -15.54
N THR A 280 28.37 20.89 -15.47
CA THR A 280 28.18 21.76 -16.64
C THR A 280 28.98 23.06 -16.57
N VAL A 281 29.24 23.54 -15.36
CA VAL A 281 29.96 24.80 -15.08
C VAL A 281 31.40 24.49 -14.69
N LEU A 282 31.60 23.57 -13.72
CA LEU A 282 32.91 23.14 -13.23
C LEU A 282 33.34 21.85 -13.93
N GLN A 283 33.45 21.90 -15.26
CA GLN A 283 33.66 20.70 -16.08
C GLN A 283 34.99 20.01 -15.80
N GLU A 284 36.00 20.76 -15.38
CA GLU A 284 37.34 20.30 -14.99
C GLU A 284 37.35 19.43 -13.73
N LEU A 285 36.23 19.39 -12.99
CA LEU A 285 36.04 18.53 -11.82
C LEU A 285 35.37 17.21 -12.18
N ASN A 286 34.86 17.03 -13.41
CA ASN A 286 34.36 15.72 -13.84
C ASN A 286 35.48 14.66 -13.77
N GLY A 287 35.14 13.48 -13.28
CA GLY A 287 36.05 12.36 -13.09
C GLY A 287 36.89 12.44 -11.81
N LYS A 288 36.64 13.43 -10.94
CA LYS A 288 37.39 13.61 -9.68
C LYS A 288 36.58 13.19 -8.46
N GLU A 289 37.27 12.57 -7.51
CA GLU A 289 36.85 12.34 -6.14
C GLU A 289 37.29 13.51 -5.24
N PHE A 290 36.84 13.54 -3.99
CA PHE A 290 37.11 14.65 -3.07
C PHE A 290 38.61 14.87 -2.84
N ASN A 291 39.40 13.81 -2.67
CA ASN A 291 40.86 13.91 -2.50
C ASN A 291 41.63 14.37 -3.76
N GLN A 292 40.96 14.48 -4.91
CA GLN A 292 41.56 14.83 -6.21
C GLN A 292 41.25 16.27 -6.66
N ILE A 293 40.34 16.98 -5.98
CA ILE A 293 40.08 18.40 -6.22
C ILE A 293 41.09 19.27 -5.45
N SER A 294 41.18 20.57 -5.79
CA SER A 294 42.11 21.48 -5.10
C SER A 294 41.73 21.66 -3.62
N PRO A 295 42.70 21.96 -2.73
CA PRO A 295 42.44 22.28 -1.33
C PRO A 295 41.38 23.37 -1.17
N ASP A 296 41.39 24.40 -2.02
CA ASP A 296 40.40 25.48 -1.98
C ASP A 296 38.96 24.97 -2.19
N TYR A 297 38.75 24.00 -3.10
CA TYR A 297 37.43 23.39 -3.31
C TYR A 297 37.05 22.45 -2.17
N GLN A 298 38.02 21.75 -1.56
CA GLN A 298 37.78 20.92 -0.38
C GLN A 298 37.31 21.78 0.78
N ASP A 299 38.07 22.83 1.11
CA ASP A 299 37.74 23.79 2.17
C ASP A 299 36.39 24.47 1.92
N LYS A 300 36.10 24.82 0.67
CA LYS A 300 34.82 25.41 0.30
C LYS A 300 33.65 24.47 0.58
N LEU A 301 33.76 23.20 0.21
CA LEU A 301 32.72 22.22 0.49
C LEU A 301 32.56 21.98 1.99
N GLU A 302 33.66 21.71 2.70
CA GLU A 302 33.64 21.39 4.13
C GLU A 302 33.02 22.50 4.97
N ASN A 303 33.40 23.75 4.70
CA ASN A 303 32.99 24.94 5.45
C ASN A 303 31.67 25.55 4.97
N SER A 304 31.10 25.09 3.85
CA SER A 304 29.78 25.54 3.42
C SER A 304 28.74 25.20 4.49
N THR A 305 27.95 26.19 4.90
CA THR A 305 26.89 26.00 5.88
C THR A 305 25.59 25.58 5.19
N ILE A 306 24.86 24.68 5.82
CA ILE A 306 23.55 24.25 5.34
C ILE A 306 22.49 24.66 6.34
N HIS A 307 21.47 25.37 5.87
CA HIS A 307 20.33 25.72 6.70
C HIS A 307 19.60 24.47 7.16
N THR A 308 19.53 24.28 8.48
CA THR A 308 18.81 23.17 9.10
C THR A 308 17.77 23.67 10.08
N ILE A 309 16.68 22.90 10.23
CA ILE A 309 15.68 23.09 11.27
C ILE A 309 15.69 21.86 12.17
N GLU A 310 16.05 22.06 13.43
CA GLU A 310 16.05 21.03 14.47
C GLU A 310 14.71 21.05 15.22
N ILE A 311 13.87 20.04 14.98
CA ILE A 311 12.65 19.78 15.74
C ILE A 311 13.03 19.12 17.06
N LYS A 312 12.79 19.82 18.15
CA LYS A 312 13.20 19.42 19.49
C LYS A 312 12.34 18.27 20.02
N LYS A 313 12.91 17.51 20.94
CA LYS A 313 12.31 16.29 21.52
C LYS A 313 10.99 16.55 22.26
N GLU A 314 10.80 17.78 22.73
CA GLU A 314 9.60 18.29 23.38
C GLU A 314 8.39 18.38 22.42
N SER A 315 8.61 18.37 21.11
CA SER A 315 7.52 18.30 20.14
C SER A 315 6.89 16.90 20.17
N SER A 316 5.56 16.83 20.20
CA SER A 316 4.84 15.55 20.20
C SER A 316 5.18 14.73 18.95
N ILE A 317 5.15 13.41 19.10
CA ILE A 317 5.55 12.51 18.02
C ILE A 317 4.59 12.57 16.83
N ASP A 318 3.29 12.75 17.08
CA ASP A 318 2.29 12.93 16.03
C ASP A 318 2.52 14.22 15.25
N ILE A 319 3.01 15.28 15.89
CA ILE A 319 3.44 16.49 15.18
C ILE A 319 4.69 16.26 14.35
N LYS A 320 5.68 15.51 14.86
CA LYS A 320 6.86 15.15 14.05
C LYS A 320 6.42 14.36 12.81
N PHE A 321 5.46 13.45 12.98
CA PHE A 321 4.82 12.69 11.90
C PHE A 321 4.14 13.60 10.87
N GLU A 322 3.29 14.53 11.32
CA GLU A 322 2.60 15.48 10.45
C GLU A 322 3.57 16.40 9.69
N ILE A 323 4.64 16.88 10.35
CA ILE A 323 5.68 17.70 9.70
C ILE A 323 6.38 16.89 8.61
N PHE A 324 6.75 15.64 8.91
CA PHE A 324 7.37 14.75 7.95
C PHE A 324 6.45 14.53 6.74
N GLU A 325 5.16 14.28 6.97
CA GLU A 325 4.16 14.09 5.91
C GLU A 325 4.01 15.34 5.03
N ARG A 326 4.04 16.55 5.63
CA ARG A 326 3.97 17.82 4.90
C ARG A 326 5.20 18.10 4.05
N LEU A 327 6.39 17.84 4.57
CA LEU A 327 7.64 18.10 3.86
C LEU A 327 7.84 17.15 2.66
N ASN A 328 7.31 15.93 2.74
CA ASN A 328 7.43 14.94 1.67
C ASN A 328 6.43 15.12 0.51
N ARG A 329 5.59 16.18 0.51
CA ARG A 329 4.56 16.41 -0.53
C ARG A 329 5.11 16.67 -1.94
N GLY A 330 6.38 17.04 -2.10
CA GLY A 330 7.01 17.30 -3.39
C GLY A 330 7.64 16.09 -4.09
N SER A 331 7.93 15.02 -3.35
CA SER A 331 8.54 13.77 -3.84
C SER A 331 7.52 12.62 -3.75
N MET A 332 7.89 11.39 -4.12
CA MET A 332 7.04 10.21 -3.87
C MET A 332 6.64 10.19 -2.38
N LYS A 333 5.35 10.43 -2.09
CA LYS A 333 4.83 10.52 -0.72
C LYS A 333 5.04 9.17 -0.02
N LEU A 334 5.75 9.17 1.10
CA LEU A 334 5.83 8.03 1.99
C LEU A 334 4.44 7.71 2.53
N ASN A 335 4.08 6.44 2.61
CA ASN A 335 2.86 6.02 3.28
C ASN A 335 3.07 6.03 4.80
N ASP A 336 1.97 5.84 5.54
CA ASP A 336 2.02 5.93 7.00
C ASP A 336 2.97 4.91 7.61
N GLN A 337 3.06 3.70 7.05
CA GLN A 337 3.94 2.66 7.60
C GLN A 337 5.43 2.95 7.35
N GLU A 338 5.78 3.44 6.16
CA GLU A 338 7.13 3.92 5.84
C GLU A 338 7.54 5.04 6.80
N LEU A 339 6.60 5.92 7.14
CA LEU A 339 6.82 6.99 8.09
C LEU A 339 6.94 6.48 9.54
N ARG A 340 6.12 5.52 9.96
CA ARG A 340 6.23 4.90 11.29
C ARG A 340 7.58 4.25 11.51
N ASN A 341 8.02 3.44 10.56
CA ASN A 341 9.30 2.75 10.67
C ASN A 341 10.45 3.82 10.75
N CYS A 342 10.30 5.03 10.15
CA CYS A 342 11.28 6.11 10.27
C CYS A 342 11.34 6.74 11.66
N ILE A 343 10.16 7.04 12.21
CA ILE A 343 9.98 7.84 13.44
C ILE A 343 10.11 6.98 14.69
N TYR A 344 9.55 5.77 14.67
CA TYR A 344 9.49 4.87 15.81
C TYR A 344 10.62 3.84 15.76
N ARG A 345 11.87 4.31 15.77
CA ARG A 345 13.03 3.41 15.83
C ARG A 345 13.12 2.72 17.19
N GLY A 346 13.50 1.44 17.19
CA GLY A 346 13.66 0.64 18.40
C GLY A 346 13.60 -0.86 18.11
N LYS A 347 13.74 -1.68 19.16
CA LYS A 347 13.69 -3.15 19.07
C LYS A 347 12.36 -3.64 18.49
N TYR A 348 11.25 -2.98 18.84
CA TYR A 348 9.92 -3.37 18.34
C TYR A 348 9.78 -3.23 16.82
N ASN A 349 10.25 -2.11 16.29
CA ASN A 349 10.23 -1.85 14.86
C ASN A 349 11.13 -2.85 14.10
N GLN A 350 12.28 -3.22 14.68
CA GLN A 350 13.14 -4.28 14.15
C GLN A 350 12.46 -5.66 14.18
N LEU A 351 11.71 -5.97 15.25
CA LEU A 351 10.91 -7.18 15.34
C LEU A 351 9.85 -7.23 14.24
N ILE A 352 9.09 -6.15 14.02
CA ILE A 352 8.09 -6.06 12.94
C ILE A 352 8.75 -6.30 11.57
N ASN A 353 9.89 -5.65 11.30
CA ASN A 353 10.66 -5.84 10.08
C ASN A 353 11.12 -7.30 9.89
N THR A 354 11.51 -7.96 10.99
CA THR A 354 11.97 -9.35 11.00
C THR A 354 10.81 -10.33 10.74
N LEU A 355 9.65 -10.10 11.37
CA LEU A 355 8.48 -10.97 11.22
C LEU A 355 7.85 -10.85 9.83
N ALA A 356 7.93 -9.69 9.20
CA ALA A 356 7.50 -9.50 7.81
C ALA A 356 8.27 -10.38 6.81
N LEU A 357 9.48 -10.85 7.15
CA LEU A 357 10.27 -11.78 6.33
C LEU A 357 9.83 -13.24 6.45
N ASN A 358 8.85 -13.55 7.29
CA ASN A 358 8.37 -14.92 7.47
C ASN A 358 7.80 -15.47 6.15
N LYS A 359 8.35 -16.60 5.68
CA LYS A 359 7.99 -17.20 4.38
C LYS A 359 6.54 -17.65 4.30
N ASP A 360 5.97 -18.16 5.40
CA ASP A 360 4.57 -18.57 5.44
C ASP A 360 3.66 -17.34 5.38
N PHE A 361 4.02 -16.27 6.09
CA PHE A 361 3.31 -15.01 6.05
C PHE A 361 3.35 -14.37 4.66
N LEU A 362 4.53 -14.27 4.04
CA LEU A 362 4.66 -13.78 2.66
C LEU A 362 3.84 -14.65 1.68
N GLY A 363 3.85 -15.97 1.86
CA GLY A 363 3.02 -16.90 1.09
C GLY A 363 1.53 -16.61 1.20
N LEU A 364 1.01 -16.34 2.40
CA LEU A 364 -0.41 -15.96 2.59
C LEU A 364 -0.76 -14.64 1.91
N LEU A 365 0.20 -13.73 1.79
CA LEU A 365 0.03 -12.46 1.06
C LEU A 365 0.24 -12.61 -0.46
N GLY A 366 0.64 -13.78 -0.94
CA GLY A 366 1.01 -13.99 -2.35
C GLY A 366 2.33 -13.33 -2.75
N LEU A 367 3.19 -13.03 -1.79
CA LEU A 367 4.48 -12.36 -1.97
C LEU A 367 5.64 -13.36 -1.91
N LYS A 368 6.68 -13.10 -2.72
CA LYS A 368 7.96 -13.85 -2.64
C LYS A 368 9.00 -13.14 -1.78
N GLU A 369 8.93 -11.82 -1.74
CA GLU A 369 9.82 -10.93 -1.01
C GLU A 369 8.98 -9.87 -0.30
N PRO A 370 9.53 -9.21 0.74
CA PRO A 370 8.84 -8.14 1.45
C PRO A 370 8.28 -7.06 0.53
N HIS A 371 7.11 -6.53 0.90
CA HIS A 371 6.43 -5.53 0.09
C HIS A 371 7.24 -4.22 0.04
N LYS A 372 7.46 -3.68 -1.16
CA LYS A 372 8.31 -2.48 -1.35
C LYS A 372 7.82 -1.26 -0.57
N ARG A 373 6.49 -1.10 -0.47
CA ARG A 373 5.81 -0.04 0.28
C ARG A 373 5.45 -0.43 1.72
N MET A 374 6.07 -1.47 2.28
CA MET A 374 5.89 -1.89 3.69
C MET A 374 4.48 -2.31 4.12
N PHE A 375 3.60 -2.66 3.18
CA PHE A 375 2.24 -3.16 3.47
C PHE A 375 2.24 -4.40 4.38
N ASP A 376 3.21 -5.30 4.15
CA ASP A 376 3.47 -6.48 4.99
C ASP A 376 3.77 -6.12 6.45
N ARG A 377 4.60 -5.10 6.68
CA ARG A 377 4.96 -4.61 8.02
C ARG A 377 3.77 -3.91 8.68
N GLU A 378 2.96 -3.22 7.91
CA GLU A 378 1.72 -2.62 8.42
C GLU A 378 0.79 -3.69 8.96
N LEU A 379 0.57 -4.78 8.22
CA LEU A 379 -0.24 -5.91 8.68
C LEU A 379 0.31 -6.53 9.98
N VAL A 380 1.62 -6.73 10.07
CA VAL A 380 2.25 -7.21 11.32
C VAL A 380 1.99 -6.24 12.48
N LEU A 381 2.14 -4.93 12.26
CA LEU A 381 1.85 -3.92 13.28
C LEU A 381 0.37 -3.92 13.67
N ARG A 382 -0.55 -3.94 12.70
CA ARG A 382 -2.00 -4.02 12.94
C ARG A 382 -2.36 -5.19 13.83
N PHE A 383 -1.79 -6.36 13.55
CA PHE A 383 -1.99 -7.55 14.37
C PHE A 383 -1.55 -7.31 15.82
N PHE A 384 -0.35 -6.79 16.05
CA PHE A 384 0.14 -6.57 17.41
C PHE A 384 -0.58 -5.44 18.14
N SER A 385 -0.94 -4.35 17.46
CA SER A 385 -1.74 -3.28 18.07
C SER A 385 -3.08 -3.82 18.58
N MET A 386 -3.72 -4.72 17.82
CA MET A 386 -4.93 -5.42 18.27
C MET A 386 -4.64 -6.46 19.35
N TYR A 387 -3.53 -7.20 19.29
CA TYR A 387 -3.13 -8.17 20.31
C TYR A 387 -2.90 -7.50 21.68
N HIS A 388 -2.20 -6.37 21.72
CA HIS A 388 -1.88 -5.64 22.94
C HIS A 388 -3.09 -4.90 23.54
N ALA A 389 -3.85 -4.18 22.71
CA ALA A 389 -4.91 -3.31 23.20
C ALA A 389 -6.27 -4.01 23.23
N THR A 390 -6.48 -5.03 22.39
CA THR A 390 -7.77 -5.62 21.98
C THR A 390 -8.64 -4.66 21.16
N TYR A 391 -9.51 -5.23 20.32
CA TYR A 391 -10.48 -4.47 19.53
C TYR A 391 -11.46 -3.66 20.40
N LEU A 392 -11.68 -4.05 21.67
CA LEU A 392 -12.53 -3.32 22.62
C LEU A 392 -12.00 -1.93 22.96
N LYS A 393 -10.67 -1.77 22.94
CA LYS A 393 -9.98 -0.50 23.20
C LYS A 393 -9.59 0.23 21.93
N TYR A 394 -9.96 -0.28 20.75
CA TYR A 394 -9.72 0.40 19.49
C TYR A 394 -10.38 1.77 19.49
N LYS A 395 -9.59 2.80 19.16
CA LYS A 395 -10.04 4.17 18.97
C LYS A 395 -9.59 4.61 17.59
N PRO A 396 -10.50 4.98 16.68
CA PRO A 396 -10.13 5.57 15.41
C PRO A 396 -9.44 6.93 15.65
N PRO A 397 -8.61 7.39 14.71
CA PRO A 397 -8.23 6.72 13.47
C PRO A 397 -7.20 5.58 13.68
N ALA A 398 -7.23 4.57 12.79
CA ALA A 398 -6.30 3.42 12.84
C ALA A 398 -4.83 3.87 12.85
N LYS A 399 -4.54 4.99 12.19
CA LYS A 399 -3.22 5.62 12.15
C LYS A 399 -2.69 5.94 13.55
N GLN A 400 -3.49 6.61 14.38
CA GLN A 400 -3.11 6.97 15.76
C GLN A 400 -3.05 5.76 16.68
N PHE A 401 -3.96 4.81 16.49
CA PHE A 401 -3.96 3.56 17.23
C PHE A 401 -2.64 2.80 17.06
N MET A 402 -2.16 2.66 15.83
CA MET A 402 -0.87 2.02 15.53
C MET A 402 0.34 2.86 15.96
N ASN A 403 0.27 4.18 15.81
CA ASN A 403 1.33 5.09 16.30
C ASN A 403 1.53 4.97 17.81
N SER A 404 0.42 4.92 18.57
CA SER A 404 0.41 4.75 20.02
C SER A 404 1.05 3.42 20.45
N ASP A 405 0.77 2.34 19.71
CA ASP A 405 1.37 1.03 19.96
C ASP A 405 2.89 1.04 19.70
N MET A 406 3.32 1.62 18.57
CA MET A 406 4.74 1.79 18.25
C MET A 406 5.51 2.60 19.28
N GLU A 407 4.88 3.64 19.85
CA GLU A 407 5.48 4.45 20.91
C GLU A 407 5.59 3.66 22.21
N LYS A 408 4.50 3.05 22.66
CA LYS A 408 4.42 2.33 23.93
C LYS A 408 5.39 1.15 23.98
N TYR A 409 5.48 0.39 22.89
CA TYR A 409 6.30 -0.82 22.83
C TYR A 409 7.67 -0.60 22.20
N ARG A 410 8.06 0.65 21.88
CA ARG A 410 9.33 0.99 21.18
C ARG A 410 10.55 0.17 21.64
N ASN A 411 10.69 0.01 22.96
CA ASN A 411 11.76 -0.74 23.62
C ASN A 411 11.23 -2.03 24.28
N VAL A 412 10.74 -2.98 23.48
CA VAL A 412 10.32 -4.30 24.00
C VAL A 412 11.44 -5.02 24.74
N THR A 413 11.08 -5.81 25.74
CA THR A 413 12.02 -6.71 26.42
C THR A 413 12.32 -7.93 25.56
N GLU A 414 13.39 -8.67 25.87
CA GLU A 414 13.72 -9.90 25.16
C GLU A 414 12.69 -11.03 25.39
N GLU A 415 11.98 -10.98 26.52
CA GLU A 415 10.89 -11.91 26.83
C GLU A 415 9.67 -11.61 25.96
N ASP A 416 9.25 -10.34 25.91
CA ASP A 416 8.15 -9.90 25.05
C ASP A 416 8.46 -10.20 23.57
N GLU A 417 9.68 -9.94 23.12
CA GLU A 417 10.10 -10.21 21.74
C GLU A 417 9.93 -11.69 21.36
N LYS A 418 10.27 -12.61 22.28
CA LYS A 418 10.09 -14.05 22.08
C LYS A 418 8.61 -14.42 22.06
N GLU A 419 7.82 -13.94 23.02
CA GLU A 419 6.37 -14.19 23.08
C GLU A 419 5.68 -13.73 21.79
N LEU A 420 5.91 -12.50 21.37
CA LEU A 420 5.31 -11.91 20.17
C LEU A 420 5.72 -12.69 18.91
N THR A 421 6.99 -13.11 18.82
CA THR A 421 7.48 -13.93 17.72
C THR A 421 6.78 -15.29 17.65
N GLU A 422 6.64 -15.98 18.79
CA GLU A 422 6.01 -17.29 18.87
C GLU A 422 4.51 -17.21 18.55
N THR A 423 3.82 -16.24 19.14
CA THR A 423 2.41 -15.97 18.90
C THR A 423 2.14 -15.66 17.43
N PHE A 424 2.93 -14.78 16.81
CA PHE A 424 2.79 -14.47 15.38
C PHE A 424 3.01 -15.71 14.50
N LYS A 425 4.12 -16.43 14.69
CA LYS A 425 4.44 -17.64 13.89
C LYS A 425 3.38 -18.73 14.02
N LYS A 426 2.90 -18.99 15.25
CA LYS A 426 1.84 -19.98 15.51
C LYS A 426 0.55 -19.59 14.79
N THR A 427 0.18 -18.31 14.86
CA THR A 427 -1.05 -17.77 14.25
C THR A 427 -0.98 -17.83 12.71
N VAL A 428 0.15 -17.44 12.13
CA VAL A 428 0.40 -17.57 10.68
C VAL A 428 0.29 -19.03 10.24
N GLN A 429 0.89 -19.96 10.99
CA GLN A 429 0.83 -21.39 10.65
C GLN A 429 -0.60 -21.95 10.70
N MET A 430 -1.39 -21.58 11.71
CA MET A 430 -2.81 -21.96 11.79
C MET A 430 -3.60 -21.39 10.62
N THR A 431 -3.40 -20.11 10.32
CA THR A 431 -4.05 -19.43 9.19
C THR A 431 -3.74 -20.11 7.85
N LYS A 432 -2.46 -20.43 7.62
CA LYS A 432 -2.02 -21.14 6.42
C LYS A 432 -2.66 -22.52 6.30
N THR A 433 -2.77 -23.24 7.42
CA THR A 433 -3.36 -24.59 7.44
C THR A 433 -4.86 -24.57 7.14
N VAL A 434 -5.59 -23.57 7.68
CA VAL A 434 -7.04 -23.47 7.52
C VAL A 434 -7.44 -22.87 6.18
N PHE A 435 -6.80 -21.79 5.74
CA PHE A 435 -7.25 -21.00 4.59
C PHE A 435 -6.36 -21.09 3.35
N ALA A 436 -5.11 -21.55 3.49
CA ALA A 436 -4.14 -21.65 2.40
C ALA A 436 -4.13 -20.37 1.53
N ASP A 437 -4.28 -20.51 0.21
CA ASP A 437 -4.22 -19.42 -0.76
C ASP A 437 -5.39 -18.42 -0.65
N ASN A 438 -6.47 -18.78 0.05
CA ASN A 438 -7.66 -17.95 0.24
C ASN A 438 -7.60 -17.12 1.53
N ALA A 439 -6.50 -17.19 2.28
CA ALA A 439 -6.31 -16.38 3.49
C ALA A 439 -6.50 -14.89 3.19
N PHE A 440 -7.26 -14.22 4.04
CA PHE A 440 -7.50 -12.77 4.00
C PHE A 440 -8.17 -12.24 2.71
N LYS A 441 -8.72 -13.13 1.89
CA LYS A 441 -9.44 -12.78 0.66
C LYS A 441 -10.93 -12.85 0.91
N ARG A 442 -11.68 -11.96 0.27
CA ARG A 442 -13.14 -11.99 0.34
C ARG A 442 -13.68 -13.01 -0.66
N PHE A 443 -14.70 -13.75 -0.24
CA PHE A 443 -15.53 -14.54 -1.15
C PHE A 443 -16.72 -13.71 -1.63
N VAL A 444 -16.91 -13.65 -2.95
CA VAL A 444 -18.04 -12.97 -3.59
C VAL A 444 -19.04 -14.02 -4.03
N VAL A 445 -20.28 -13.90 -3.56
CA VAL A 445 -21.36 -14.81 -3.94
C VAL A 445 -21.61 -14.73 -5.45
N GLY A 446 -21.92 -15.88 -6.04
CA GLY A 446 -22.24 -16.01 -7.44
C GLY A 446 -23.46 -15.20 -7.87
N THR A 447 -23.58 -15.01 -9.17
CA THR A 447 -24.81 -14.48 -9.81
C THR A 447 -25.50 -15.61 -10.57
N ASP A 448 -26.71 -15.38 -11.07
CA ASP A 448 -27.41 -16.35 -11.94
C ASP A 448 -26.57 -16.82 -13.14
N LYS A 449 -25.60 -15.99 -13.57
CA LYS A 449 -24.67 -16.30 -14.67
C LYS A 449 -23.37 -17.00 -14.24
N ASN A 450 -23.01 -16.90 -12.97
CA ASN A 450 -21.87 -17.60 -12.37
C ASN A 450 -22.25 -18.06 -10.95
N PRO A 451 -22.94 -19.20 -10.81
CA PRO A 451 -23.54 -19.61 -9.54
C PRO A 451 -22.50 -19.99 -8.47
N ASN A 452 -21.25 -20.27 -8.87
CA ASN A 452 -20.21 -20.79 -7.98
C ASN A 452 -19.52 -19.70 -7.14
N GLY A 453 -19.78 -18.43 -7.41
CA GLY A 453 -19.06 -17.32 -6.78
C GLY A 453 -17.57 -17.31 -7.14
N GLU A 454 -16.81 -16.41 -6.52
CA GLU A 454 -15.37 -16.37 -6.68
C GLU A 454 -14.64 -15.71 -5.50
N TRP A 455 -13.40 -16.13 -5.28
CA TRP A 455 -12.48 -15.47 -4.36
C TRP A 455 -11.78 -14.30 -5.03
N GLU A 456 -11.60 -13.20 -4.30
CA GLU A 456 -10.74 -12.10 -4.75
C GLU A 456 -9.30 -12.60 -4.95
N ARG A 457 -8.77 -12.51 -6.17
CA ARG A 457 -7.52 -13.22 -6.52
C ARG A 457 -6.26 -12.59 -5.92
N ARG A 458 -6.18 -11.25 -5.92
CA ARG A 458 -4.96 -10.49 -5.60
C ARG A 458 -5.11 -9.54 -4.42
N ARG A 459 -6.33 -9.32 -3.95
CA ARG A 459 -6.61 -8.32 -2.93
C ARG A 459 -6.60 -8.95 -1.55
N ILE A 460 -5.71 -8.47 -0.68
CA ILE A 460 -5.76 -8.77 0.75
C ILE A 460 -6.69 -7.76 1.41
N ASN A 461 -7.69 -8.26 2.11
CA ASN A 461 -8.61 -7.44 2.90
C ASN A 461 -8.04 -7.30 4.32
N GLN A 462 -7.67 -6.07 4.70
CA GLN A 462 -7.08 -5.80 6.01
C GLN A 462 -8.04 -6.12 7.18
N ALA A 463 -9.34 -5.91 7.00
CA ALA A 463 -10.33 -6.22 8.04
C ALA A 463 -10.47 -7.74 8.27
N LEU A 464 -10.38 -8.55 7.21
CA LEU A 464 -10.30 -10.01 7.33
C LEU A 464 -8.99 -10.45 7.97
N PHE A 465 -7.88 -9.79 7.63
CA PHE A 465 -6.60 -10.01 8.29
C PHE A 465 -6.69 -9.79 9.81
N ASP A 466 -7.26 -8.66 10.23
CA ASP A 466 -7.41 -8.30 11.65
C ASP A 466 -8.14 -9.40 12.43
N VAL A 467 -9.31 -9.83 11.95
CA VAL A 467 -10.16 -10.79 12.69
C VAL A 467 -9.59 -12.21 12.67
N ILE A 468 -9.06 -12.67 11.52
CA ILE A 468 -8.48 -14.02 11.42
C ILE A 468 -7.26 -14.15 12.32
N MET A 469 -6.32 -13.21 12.22
CA MET A 469 -5.08 -13.27 12.99
C MET A 469 -5.36 -13.11 14.49
N PHE A 470 -6.15 -12.12 14.89
CA PHE A 470 -6.49 -11.94 16.31
C PHE A 470 -7.29 -13.12 16.86
N GLY A 471 -8.27 -13.63 16.10
CA GLY A 471 -9.07 -14.77 16.52
C GLY A 471 -8.21 -16.01 16.74
N PHE A 472 -7.33 -16.33 15.80
CA PHE A 472 -6.46 -17.50 15.89
C PHE A 472 -5.39 -17.37 16.97
N SER A 473 -4.93 -16.16 17.30
CA SER A 473 -3.97 -15.97 18.40
C SER A 473 -4.51 -16.40 19.76
N GLN A 474 -5.85 -16.46 19.92
CA GLN A 474 -6.49 -16.90 21.17
C GLN A 474 -6.47 -18.43 21.36
N TYR A 475 -6.19 -19.23 20.33
CA TYR A 475 -6.37 -20.68 20.37
C TYR A 475 -5.07 -21.48 20.19
N GLY A 476 -5.09 -22.73 20.68
CA GLY A 476 -4.10 -23.76 20.37
C GLY A 476 -4.27 -24.36 18.97
N GLN A 477 -3.18 -24.86 18.38
CA GLN A 477 -3.23 -25.59 17.10
C GLN A 477 -4.13 -26.84 17.18
N ASN A 478 -4.12 -27.51 18.34
CA ASN A 478 -4.99 -28.64 18.64
C ASN A 478 -6.48 -28.28 18.69
N GLN A 479 -6.82 -27.00 18.87
CA GLN A 479 -8.21 -26.55 18.89
C GLN A 479 -8.70 -26.13 17.50
N VAL A 480 -7.84 -25.46 16.73
CA VAL A 480 -8.18 -24.90 15.41
C VAL A 480 -8.11 -25.94 14.29
N ILE A 481 -7.01 -26.68 14.18
CA ILE A 481 -6.75 -27.56 13.03
C ILE A 481 -7.82 -28.66 12.85
N PRO A 482 -8.32 -29.32 13.91
CA PRO A 482 -9.36 -30.35 13.77
C PRO A 482 -10.68 -29.80 13.22
N ASN A 483 -10.95 -28.52 13.45
CA ASN A 483 -12.17 -27.84 13.04
C ASN A 483 -11.98 -26.99 11.78
N SER A 484 -10.87 -27.21 11.04
CA SER A 484 -10.46 -26.35 9.92
C SER A 484 -11.53 -26.18 8.84
N ASP A 485 -12.22 -27.24 8.43
CA ASP A 485 -13.27 -27.15 7.42
C ASP A 485 -14.50 -26.38 7.95
N ALA A 486 -14.94 -26.65 9.18
CA ALA A 486 -16.06 -25.92 9.79
C ALA A 486 -15.75 -24.42 9.93
N ILE A 487 -14.53 -24.07 10.35
CA ILE A 487 -14.08 -22.67 10.45
C ILE A 487 -14.07 -22.00 9.08
N ARG A 488 -13.64 -22.71 8.02
CA ARG A 488 -13.60 -22.18 6.66
C ARG A 488 -15.00 -21.89 6.13
N GLU A 489 -15.92 -22.86 6.26
CA GLU A 489 -17.30 -22.72 5.82
C GLU A 489 -18.03 -21.60 6.57
N GLU A 490 -17.80 -21.46 7.87
CA GLU A 490 -18.40 -20.41 8.68
C GLU A 490 -17.90 -19.01 8.28
N LEU A 491 -16.61 -18.85 7.98
CA LEU A 491 -16.11 -17.57 7.47
C LEU A 491 -16.73 -17.23 6.10
N ILE A 492 -16.88 -18.22 5.22
CA ILE A 492 -17.56 -18.04 3.92
C ILE A 492 -19.01 -17.63 4.16
N TRP A 493 -19.70 -18.26 5.10
CA TRP A 493 -21.07 -17.92 5.47
C TRP A 493 -21.19 -16.46 5.94
N LEU A 494 -20.31 -16.01 6.85
CA LEU A 494 -20.26 -14.62 7.31
C LEU A 494 -20.04 -13.63 6.14
N MET A 495 -19.17 -13.97 5.19
CA MET A 495 -18.90 -13.12 4.01
C MET A 495 -20.00 -13.14 2.95
N SER A 496 -20.97 -14.05 3.04
CA SER A 496 -22.01 -14.25 2.02
C SER A 496 -23.43 -13.95 2.49
N HIS A 497 -23.72 -14.13 3.78
CA HIS A 497 -25.07 -14.05 4.34
C HIS A 497 -25.21 -13.04 5.48
N ASP A 498 -24.15 -12.74 6.24
CA ASP A 498 -24.22 -11.77 7.34
C ASP A 498 -23.96 -10.36 6.83
N THR A 499 -25.03 -9.59 6.61
CA THR A 499 -24.97 -8.24 6.03
C THR A 499 -24.10 -7.29 6.86
N GLU A 500 -24.16 -7.39 8.18
CA GLU A 500 -23.42 -6.51 9.08
C GLU A 500 -21.91 -6.85 9.04
N PHE A 501 -21.56 -8.15 9.00
CA PHE A 501 -20.17 -8.58 8.78
C PHE A 501 -19.65 -8.11 7.42
N ILE A 502 -20.42 -8.33 6.35
CA ILE A 502 -20.07 -7.92 4.97
C ILE A 502 -19.78 -6.42 4.90
N GLU A 503 -20.67 -5.59 5.44
CA GLU A 503 -20.45 -4.14 5.46
C GLU A 503 -19.19 -3.76 6.22
N SER A 504 -18.95 -4.40 7.37
CA SER A 504 -17.81 -4.09 8.24
C SER A 504 -16.43 -4.44 7.68
N ILE A 505 -16.38 -5.23 6.60
CA ILE A 505 -15.15 -5.57 5.87
C ILE A 505 -15.05 -4.85 4.50
N ILE A 506 -16.04 -4.04 4.11
CA ILE A 506 -16.07 -3.32 2.82
C ILE A 506 -16.04 -1.80 3.00
N ILE A 507 -16.83 -1.24 3.92
CA ILE A 507 -17.07 0.20 4.02
C ILE A 507 -16.66 0.70 5.42
N GLY A 508 -15.87 1.78 5.46
CA GLY A 508 -15.47 2.43 6.70
C GLY A 508 -14.79 1.46 7.67
N THR A 509 -13.86 0.64 7.16
CA THR A 509 -13.37 -0.52 7.92
C THR A 509 -12.52 -0.13 9.14
N SER A 510 -12.10 1.13 9.19
CA SER A 510 -11.47 1.80 10.33
C SER A 510 -12.45 2.35 11.37
N ASP A 511 -13.76 2.37 11.13
CA ASP A 511 -14.73 2.94 12.07
C ASP A 511 -14.97 2.01 13.26
N ARG A 512 -15.03 2.58 14.47
CA ARG A 512 -15.16 1.80 15.71
C ARG A 512 -16.32 0.78 15.71
N PRO A 513 -17.55 1.14 15.26
CA PRO A 513 -18.65 0.17 15.23
C PRO A 513 -18.38 -0.99 14.26
N LYS A 514 -17.75 -0.72 13.11
CA LYS A 514 -17.40 -1.75 12.13
C LYS A 514 -16.30 -2.66 12.65
N VAL A 515 -15.25 -2.11 13.29
CA VAL A 515 -14.23 -2.90 13.99
C VAL A 515 -14.86 -3.79 15.05
N TYR A 516 -15.69 -3.22 15.93
CA TYR A 516 -16.32 -3.99 16.99
C TYR A 516 -17.18 -5.13 16.44
N SER A 517 -18.06 -4.84 15.48
CA SER A 517 -18.99 -5.82 14.91
C SER A 517 -18.29 -7.01 14.24
N ARG A 518 -17.27 -6.77 13.40
CA ARG A 518 -16.55 -7.87 12.73
C ARG A 518 -15.82 -8.78 13.71
N PHE A 519 -15.24 -8.21 14.76
CA PHE A 519 -14.53 -8.98 15.78
C PHE A 519 -15.51 -9.80 16.61
N GLU A 520 -16.61 -9.21 17.08
CA GLU A 520 -17.63 -9.93 17.84
C GLU A 520 -18.20 -11.13 17.07
N LYS A 521 -18.61 -10.92 15.81
CA LYS A 521 -19.19 -11.99 14.98
C LYS A 521 -18.18 -13.12 14.73
N TRP A 522 -16.95 -12.76 14.36
CA TRP A 522 -15.91 -13.77 14.11
C TRP A 522 -15.52 -14.54 15.37
N LEU A 523 -15.33 -13.86 16.50
CA LEU A 523 -14.97 -14.52 17.76
C LEU A 523 -16.12 -15.38 18.29
N HIS A 524 -17.37 -14.95 18.10
CA HIS A 524 -18.55 -15.76 18.42
C HIS A 524 -18.60 -17.04 17.57
N ALA A 525 -18.40 -16.92 16.25
CA ALA A 525 -18.33 -18.05 15.32
C ALA A 525 -17.24 -19.05 15.73
N LEU A 526 -16.01 -18.55 15.99
CA LEU A 526 -14.92 -19.40 16.46
C LEU A 526 -15.26 -20.12 17.77
N LYS A 527 -15.85 -19.41 18.73
CA LYS A 527 -16.25 -19.99 20.02
C LYS A 527 -17.36 -21.04 19.86
N SER A 528 -18.29 -20.84 18.91
CA SER A 528 -19.36 -21.80 18.60
C SER A 528 -18.79 -23.12 18.06
N ILE A 529 -17.80 -23.03 17.17
CA ILE A 529 -17.19 -24.20 16.52
C ILE A 529 -16.18 -24.90 17.44
N VAL A 530 -15.26 -24.12 18.02
CA VAL A 530 -14.07 -24.63 18.73
C VAL A 530 -14.30 -24.76 20.25
N GLY A 531 -15.28 -24.03 20.78
CA GLY A 531 -15.46 -23.83 22.21
C GLY A 531 -14.61 -22.67 22.75
N SER A 532 -14.65 -22.44 24.07
CA SER A 532 -13.84 -21.38 24.70
C SER A 532 -12.33 -21.64 24.53
N PRO A 533 -11.51 -20.59 24.34
CA PRO A 533 -10.05 -20.69 24.36
C PRO A 533 -9.52 -21.43 25.60
N ARG A 534 -8.56 -22.34 25.41
CA ARG A 534 -7.91 -23.09 26.51
C ARG A 534 -6.40 -23.10 26.31
N THR A 535 -5.67 -22.82 27.37
CA THR A 535 -4.21 -22.90 27.36
C THR A 535 -3.78 -24.32 27.71
N GLU A 536 -3.34 -25.09 26.72
CA GLU A 536 -2.79 -26.43 26.92
C GLU A 536 -1.34 -26.48 26.40
N PRO A 537 -0.36 -26.89 27.23
CA PRO A 537 1.03 -27.02 26.78
C PRO A 537 1.11 -28.10 25.70
N ARG A 538 1.91 -27.90 24.65
CA ARG A 538 2.12 -28.94 23.63
C ARG A 538 3.02 -30.07 24.14
N ASN A 539 4.02 -29.75 24.96
CA ASN A 539 5.03 -30.72 25.38
C ASN A 539 4.62 -31.37 26.70
N PHE A 540 4.83 -32.69 26.80
CA PHE A 540 4.73 -33.40 28.07
C PHE A 540 5.87 -33.00 29.01
N SER A 541 5.61 -33.01 30.32
CA SER A 541 6.61 -32.68 31.33
C SER A 541 7.69 -33.78 31.45
N LEU A 542 8.86 -33.42 31.97
CA LEU A 542 9.94 -34.37 32.25
C LEU A 542 9.49 -35.47 33.23
N ASP A 543 8.66 -35.13 34.22
CA ASP A 543 8.09 -36.09 35.18
C ASP A 543 7.24 -37.18 34.50
N ILE A 544 6.41 -36.81 33.51
CA ILE A 544 5.64 -37.79 32.71
C ILE A 544 6.59 -38.69 31.93
N LYS A 545 7.65 -38.13 31.33
CA LYS A 545 8.66 -38.90 30.58
C LYS A 545 9.36 -39.92 31.48
N GLU A 546 9.80 -39.51 32.67
CA GLU A 546 10.44 -40.40 33.64
C GLU A 546 9.52 -41.51 34.13
N LYS A 547 8.25 -41.18 34.41
CA LYS A 547 7.23 -42.17 34.83
C LYS A 547 6.98 -43.21 33.76
N LEU A 548 6.80 -42.80 32.50
CA LEU A 548 6.60 -43.71 31.38
C LEU A 548 7.81 -44.62 31.16
N PHE A 549 9.03 -44.07 31.24
CA PHE A 549 10.27 -44.84 31.09
C PHE A 549 10.47 -45.85 32.22
N LYS A 550 10.22 -45.46 33.48
CA LYS A 550 10.33 -46.36 34.64
C LYS A 550 9.29 -47.49 34.59
N ASN A 551 8.08 -47.20 34.13
CA ASN A 551 7.00 -48.18 34.04
C ASN A 551 7.22 -49.19 32.91
N ASN A 552 7.54 -48.71 31.70
CA ASN A 552 7.82 -49.57 30.55
C ASN A 552 8.77 -48.87 29.56
N PRO A 553 10.09 -49.16 29.60
CA PRO A 553 11.07 -48.55 28.71
C PRO A 553 11.06 -49.20 27.33
N THR A 554 9.89 -49.37 26.72
CA THR A 554 9.72 -49.92 25.38
C THR A 554 9.14 -48.86 24.48
N CYS A 555 9.71 -48.68 23.29
CA CYS A 555 9.21 -47.73 22.32
C CYS A 555 7.86 -48.20 21.78
N ALA A 556 6.83 -47.38 21.91
CA ALA A 556 5.48 -47.68 21.44
C ALA A 556 5.33 -47.76 19.90
N ILE A 557 6.37 -47.39 19.14
CA ILE A 557 6.38 -47.42 17.67
C ILE A 557 7.07 -48.69 17.17
N CYS A 558 8.37 -48.86 17.45
CA CYS A 558 9.14 -50.02 16.96
C CYS A 558 9.09 -51.25 17.87
N GLN A 559 8.46 -51.14 19.04
CA GLN A 559 8.37 -52.19 20.07
C GLN A 559 9.73 -52.66 20.61
N GLN A 560 10.81 -51.91 20.37
CA GLN A 560 12.14 -52.20 20.90
C GLN A 560 12.38 -51.46 22.21
N ARG A 561 13.20 -52.05 23.07
CA ARG A 561 13.57 -51.48 24.37
C ARG A 561 14.42 -50.22 24.19
N ILE A 562 14.13 -49.18 24.96
CA ILE A 562 14.92 -47.96 25.07
C ILE A 562 15.89 -48.12 26.25
N HIS A 563 17.19 -47.95 26.00
CA HIS A 563 18.22 -48.17 27.01
C HIS A 563 18.44 -46.96 27.91
N ASN A 564 18.43 -45.75 27.34
CA ASN A 564 18.62 -44.50 28.09
C ASN A 564 17.40 -43.61 27.97
N LEU A 565 17.09 -42.88 29.05
CA LEU A 565 16.02 -41.90 29.06
C LEU A 565 16.26 -40.80 28.01
N ASP A 566 17.52 -40.42 27.78
CA ASP A 566 17.91 -39.40 26.80
C ASP A 566 17.64 -39.82 25.35
N ASP A 567 17.56 -41.12 25.08
CA ASP A 567 17.23 -41.70 23.78
C ASP A 567 15.70 -41.82 23.55
N SER A 568 14.90 -41.45 24.56
CA SER A 568 13.43 -41.42 24.48
C SER A 568 12.86 -40.02 24.27
N GLU A 569 11.68 -39.95 23.66
CA GLU A 569 10.79 -38.80 23.53
C GLU A 569 9.36 -39.23 23.92
N VAL A 570 8.58 -38.32 24.49
CA VAL A 570 7.15 -38.54 24.73
C VAL A 570 6.36 -37.89 23.59
N ASP A 571 5.52 -38.67 22.94
CA ASP A 571 4.66 -38.23 21.85
C ASP A 571 3.19 -38.46 22.20
N HIS A 572 2.28 -37.77 21.50
CA HIS A 572 0.85 -37.96 21.68
C HIS A 572 0.36 -39.23 20.98
N ILE A 573 -0.58 -39.96 21.58
CA ILE A 573 -1.24 -41.13 20.98
C ILE A 573 -2.15 -40.66 19.83
N GLU A 574 -3.09 -39.79 20.14
CA GLU A 574 -3.77 -38.95 19.17
C GLU A 574 -2.93 -37.71 18.93
N HIS A 575 -2.55 -37.45 17.67
CA HIS A 575 -1.69 -36.31 17.36
C HIS A 575 -2.28 -34.99 17.87
N TYR A 576 -1.42 -34.14 18.44
CA TYR A 576 -1.82 -32.83 18.97
C TYR A 576 -2.63 -32.01 17.95
N TRP A 577 -2.23 -31.97 16.68
CA TRP A 577 -2.94 -31.24 15.63
C TRP A 577 -4.31 -31.85 15.25
N ARG A 578 -4.63 -33.08 15.68
CA ARG A 578 -5.96 -33.70 15.55
C ARG A 578 -6.88 -33.47 16.75
N GLY A 579 -6.42 -32.72 17.75
CA GLY A 579 -7.19 -32.48 18.98
C GLY A 579 -6.69 -33.30 20.17
N GLY A 580 -5.63 -34.08 19.99
CA GLY A 580 -5.01 -34.82 21.07
C GLY A 580 -4.51 -33.92 22.19
N LYS A 581 -5.00 -34.16 23.41
CA LYS A 581 -4.65 -33.38 24.61
C LYS A 581 -3.29 -33.79 25.16
N THR A 582 -2.57 -32.86 25.79
CA THR A 582 -1.30 -33.15 26.48
C THR A 582 -1.56 -33.61 27.90
N ILE A 583 -2.14 -34.80 28.03
CA ILE A 583 -2.48 -35.47 29.30
C ILE A 583 -1.83 -36.86 29.35
N PRO A 584 -1.52 -37.40 30.55
CA PRO A 584 -0.84 -38.69 30.70
C PRO A 584 -1.50 -39.83 29.90
N GLU A 585 -2.83 -39.83 29.77
CA GLU A 585 -3.61 -40.85 29.06
C GLU A 585 -3.38 -40.83 27.55
N ASN A 586 -2.99 -39.68 26.99
CA ASN A 586 -2.65 -39.51 25.59
C ASN A 586 -1.13 -39.50 25.35
N ALA A 587 -0.31 -39.86 26.34
CA ALA A 587 1.15 -39.86 26.24
C ALA A 587 1.67 -41.26 25.91
N ARG A 588 2.66 -41.36 25.02
CA ARG A 588 3.42 -42.60 24.77
C ARG A 588 4.92 -42.35 24.69
N LEU A 589 5.69 -43.32 25.18
CA LEU A 589 7.14 -43.30 25.12
C LEU A 589 7.64 -43.84 23.77
N THR A 590 8.56 -43.12 23.13
CA THR A 590 9.08 -43.47 21.81
C THR A 590 10.59 -43.22 21.73
N HIS A 591 11.31 -43.91 20.83
CA HIS A 591 12.66 -43.49 20.47
C HIS A 591 12.62 -42.15 19.73
N ARG A 592 13.60 -41.26 19.96
CA ARG A 592 13.69 -39.96 19.24
C ARG A 592 13.68 -40.14 17.73
N TYR A 593 14.43 -41.12 17.23
CA TYR A 593 14.49 -41.43 15.80
C TYR A 593 13.13 -41.92 15.27
N CYS A 594 12.47 -42.85 15.97
CA CYS A 594 11.17 -43.40 15.55
C CYS A 594 10.10 -42.30 15.52
N ASN A 595 10.09 -41.42 16.51
CA ASN A 595 9.15 -40.30 16.58
C ASN A 595 9.34 -39.33 15.40
N ARG A 596 10.59 -38.99 15.08
CA ARG A 596 10.93 -38.08 13.97
C ARG A 596 10.70 -38.72 12.60
N ALA A 597 10.94 -40.02 12.46
CA ALA A 597 10.74 -40.76 11.22
C ALA A 597 9.25 -40.94 10.86
N ARG A 598 8.36 -40.89 11.84
CA ARG A 598 6.91 -41.06 11.66
C ARG A 598 6.23 -39.90 10.91
N GLY A 599 6.95 -38.79 10.67
CA GLY A 599 6.45 -37.51 10.17
C GLY A 599 5.08 -37.56 9.49
N GLY A 600 4.04 -37.03 10.14
CA GLY A 600 2.67 -36.79 9.63
C GLY A 600 1.86 -37.95 9.03
N SER A 601 2.49 -39.06 8.64
CA SER A 601 1.88 -40.13 7.86
C SER A 601 1.46 -41.30 8.75
N ASN A 602 0.20 -41.70 8.60
CA ASN A 602 -0.51 -42.66 9.45
C ASN A 602 -0.11 -44.14 9.24
N ASN A 603 1.04 -44.45 8.64
CA ASN A 603 1.41 -45.83 8.32
C ASN A 603 2.55 -46.34 9.22
N ILE A 604 2.18 -46.82 10.42
CA ILE A 604 2.63 -48.10 11.00
C ILE A 604 1.45 -48.69 11.75
#